data_AF-A0A838PSW7-F1
#
_entry.id   AF-A0A838PSW7-F1
#
_cell.length_a   1.000
_cell.length_b   1.000
_cell.length_c   1.000
_cell.angle_alpha   90.00
_cell.angle_beta   90.00
_cell.angle_gamma   90.00
#
_symmetry.space_group_name_H-M   'P 1'
#
loop_
_entity.id
_entity.type
_entity.pdbx_description
1 polymer ?
#
loop_
_entity_poly.entity_id
_entity_poly.type
_entity_poly.pdbx_seq_one_letter_code
_entity_poly.pdbx_strand_id
1 'polypeptide(L)'
;MSSQPDEHSSTQSAPRQRPRRRTRLAPQTIESYLRANSAPRYMRRLREIEVEYRAERRRLEAAYEGLLETFGDDRAMFSQCWRERAHTWRFDTLNELIREHNAWYPIEANLPMDPRTGDYRPIRGASYRRVELGSAWVLEHFPPTPRAALSDPPAHAPREPLPATAGVRRA
;
A
#
# COMPACT_ATOMS: atom_id res chain seq x y z
N MET A 1 -64.83 9.06 -58.66
CA MET A 1 -63.79 9.94 -59.23
C MET A 1 -63.13 10.62 -58.04
N SER A 2 -62.09 9.98 -57.51
CA SER A 2 -60.68 10.43 -57.65
C SER A 2 -60.30 11.29 -56.43
N SER A 3 -59.25 11.07 -55.66
CA SER A 3 -58.17 10.10 -55.64
C SER A 3 -57.52 10.21 -54.24
N GLN A 4 -57.16 9.10 -53.60
CA GLN A 4 -55.91 9.07 -52.80
C GLN A 4 -54.76 8.98 -53.81
N PRO A 5 -53.58 9.59 -53.54
CA PRO A 5 -52.54 8.94 -52.73
C PRO A 5 -51.72 9.99 -51.93
N ASP A 6 -50.66 9.76 -51.14
CA ASP A 6 -49.62 8.74 -51.06
C ASP A 6 -49.03 8.70 -49.64
N GLU A 7 -48.50 7.54 -49.30
CA GLU A 7 -47.69 7.26 -48.13
C GLU A 7 -46.33 8.00 -48.19
N HIS A 8 -45.94 8.64 -47.07
CA HIS A 8 -44.53 8.85 -46.78
C HIS A 8 -44.20 8.30 -45.41
N SER A 9 -43.80 7.02 -45.43
CA SER A 9 -42.85 6.45 -44.50
C SER A 9 -41.67 7.41 -44.32
N SER A 10 -41.48 7.93 -43.11
CA SER A 10 -40.22 8.56 -42.71
C SER A 10 -39.78 7.96 -41.38
N THR A 11 -38.98 6.92 -41.53
CA THR A 11 -38.15 6.26 -40.54
C THR A 11 -37.29 7.31 -39.83
N GLN A 12 -37.74 7.81 -38.69
CA GLN A 12 -36.94 8.74 -37.89
C GLN A 12 -35.95 7.92 -37.04
N SER A 13 -34.75 7.76 -37.60
CA SER A 13 -33.58 7.15 -36.99
C SER A 13 -33.34 7.64 -35.56
N ALA A 14 -33.25 6.68 -34.63
CA ALA A 14 -32.86 6.91 -33.25
C ALA A 14 -31.48 7.62 -33.16
N PRO A 15 -31.28 8.58 -32.25
CA PRO A 15 -30.01 9.27 -32.11
C PRO A 15 -28.95 8.29 -31.58
N ARG A 16 -27.91 8.04 -32.39
CA ARG A 16 -26.68 7.36 -31.98
C ARG A 16 -26.08 8.09 -30.78
N GLN A 17 -26.21 7.51 -29.58
CA GLN A 17 -25.52 7.99 -28.39
C GLN A 17 -24.01 7.93 -28.64
N ARG A 18 -23.37 9.11 -28.75
CA ARG A 18 -21.92 9.21 -28.79
C ARG A 18 -21.36 8.71 -27.46
N PRO A 19 -20.34 7.83 -27.44
CA PRO A 19 -19.74 7.39 -26.19
C PRO A 19 -19.22 8.60 -25.43
N ARG A 20 -19.73 8.81 -24.22
CA ARG A 20 -19.30 9.89 -23.32
C ARG A 20 -17.79 9.75 -23.13
N ARG A 21 -17.05 10.80 -23.50
CA ARG A 21 -15.62 10.96 -23.24
C ARG A 21 -15.33 10.44 -21.83
N ARG A 22 -14.51 9.40 -21.70
CA ARG A 22 -13.94 8.99 -20.42
C ARG A 22 -13.14 10.18 -19.91
N THR A 23 -13.72 10.96 -19.03
CA THR A 23 -13.03 12.02 -18.31
C THR A 23 -11.98 11.33 -17.48
N ARG A 24 -10.73 11.33 -17.94
CA ARG A 24 -9.59 11.05 -17.08
C ARG A 24 -9.63 12.16 -16.03
N LEU A 25 -10.18 11.88 -14.85
CA LEU A 25 -10.09 12.79 -13.73
C LEU A 25 -8.59 13.05 -13.54
N ALA A 26 -8.18 14.30 -13.77
CA ALA A 26 -6.82 14.73 -13.50
C ALA A 26 -6.49 14.39 -12.04
N PRO A 27 -5.24 14.01 -11.72
CA PRO A 27 -4.85 13.76 -10.34
C PRO A 27 -5.20 15.00 -9.52
N GLN A 28 -6.09 14.84 -8.53
CA GLN A 28 -6.55 15.96 -7.71
C GLN A 28 -5.36 16.51 -6.92
N THR A 29 -5.15 17.82 -7.04
CA THR A 29 -4.07 18.53 -6.34
C THR A 29 -4.35 18.55 -4.83
N ILE A 30 -3.29 18.68 -4.02
CA ILE A 30 -3.37 18.85 -2.56
C ILE A 30 -4.39 19.95 -2.19
N GLU A 31 -4.45 21.00 -3.00
CA GLU A 31 -5.37 22.12 -2.87
C GLU A 31 -6.85 21.73 -2.92
N SER A 32 -7.21 20.70 -3.72
CA SER A 32 -8.60 20.21 -3.78
C SER A 32 -9.04 19.55 -2.47
N TYR A 33 -8.13 18.88 -1.76
CA TYR A 33 -8.42 18.27 -0.46
C TYR A 33 -8.51 19.30 0.67
N LEU A 34 -7.70 20.36 0.60
CA LEU A 34 -7.79 21.47 1.55
C LEU A 34 -9.15 22.20 1.45
N ARG A 35 -9.72 22.29 0.25
CA ARG A 35 -11.06 22.88 0.03
C ARG A 35 -12.22 21.98 0.44
N ALA A 36 -12.03 20.66 0.45
CA ALA A 36 -13.09 19.67 0.75
C ALA A 36 -13.34 19.43 2.26
N ASN A 37 -12.71 20.20 3.15
CA ASN A 37 -12.86 20.18 4.60
C ASN A 37 -12.62 18.82 5.32
N SER A 38 -12.13 17.80 4.62
CA SER A 38 -11.65 16.55 5.23
C SER A 38 -10.63 15.85 4.33
N ALA A 39 -9.62 15.24 4.94
CA ALA A 39 -8.64 14.45 4.20
C ALA A 39 -9.28 13.14 3.68
N PRO A 40 -8.96 12.72 2.44
CA PRO A 40 -9.47 11.47 1.88
C PRO A 40 -9.05 10.27 2.74
N ARG A 41 -9.85 9.18 2.70
CA ARG A 41 -9.67 8.02 3.58
C ARG A 41 -8.26 7.44 3.50
N TYR A 42 -7.68 7.30 2.31
CA TYR A 42 -6.33 6.78 2.15
C TYR A 42 -5.25 7.63 2.82
N MET A 43 -5.42 8.96 2.87
CA MET A 43 -4.46 9.83 3.56
C MET A 43 -4.52 9.63 5.06
N ARG A 44 -5.72 9.43 5.62
CA ARG A 44 -5.90 9.09 7.04
C ARG A 44 -5.30 7.71 7.35
N ARG A 45 -5.59 6.71 6.51
CA ARG A 45 -5.05 5.36 6.64
C ARG A 45 -3.52 5.33 6.58
N LEU A 46 -2.91 6.10 5.67
CA LEU A 46 -1.46 6.26 5.63
C LEU A 46 -0.89 6.84 6.93
N ARG A 47 -1.57 7.82 7.54
CA ARG A 47 -1.14 8.35 8.85
C ARG A 47 -1.30 7.32 9.97
N GLU A 48 -2.40 6.59 9.98
CA GLU A 48 -2.67 5.50 10.93
C GLU A 48 -1.57 4.43 10.85
N ILE A 49 -1.21 3.97 9.65
CA ILE A 49 -0.09 3.03 9.43
C ILE A 49 1.21 3.56 10.01
N GLU A 50 1.57 4.83 9.74
CA GLU A 50 2.84 5.38 10.20
C GLU A 50 2.87 5.60 11.72
N VAL A 51 1.73 5.92 12.34
CA VAL A 51 1.60 6.01 13.80
C VAL A 51 1.76 4.64 14.44
N GLU A 52 1.01 3.64 13.98
CA GLU A 52 1.07 2.28 14.50
C GLU A 52 2.44 1.64 14.28
N TYR A 53 3.03 1.82 13.10
CA TYR A 53 4.38 1.33 12.79
C TYR A 53 5.42 1.90 13.76
N ARG A 54 5.38 3.20 14.06
CA ARG A 54 6.31 3.81 15.03
C ARG A 54 6.05 3.32 16.45
N ALA A 55 4.79 3.09 16.82
CA ALA A 55 4.44 2.56 18.13
C ALA A 55 4.96 1.12 18.31
N GLU A 56 4.79 0.27 17.30
CA GLU A 56 5.33 -1.10 17.29
C GLU A 56 6.86 -1.10 17.35
N ARG A 57 7.51 -0.25 16.57
CA ARG A 57 8.98 -0.14 16.57
C ARG A 57 9.52 0.22 17.95
N ARG A 58 8.91 1.20 18.63
CA ARG A 58 9.30 1.58 20.00
C ARG A 58 9.06 0.46 21.01
N ARG A 59 7.96 -0.29 20.86
CA ARG A 59 7.67 -1.45 21.72
C ARG A 59 8.71 -2.56 21.55
N LEU A 60 9.13 -2.82 20.31
CA LEU A 60 10.20 -3.78 20.02
C LEU A 60 11.54 -3.33 20.58
N GLU A 61 11.91 -2.06 20.38
CA GLU A 61 13.14 -1.46 20.91
C GLU A 61 13.21 -1.61 22.43
N ALA A 62 12.17 -1.20 23.15
CA ALA A 62 12.10 -1.35 24.61
C ALA A 62 12.17 -2.83 25.06
N ALA A 63 11.51 -3.75 24.34
CA ALA A 63 11.54 -5.18 24.67
C ALA A 63 12.92 -5.81 24.41
N TYR A 64 13.60 -5.36 23.37
CA TYR A 64 14.94 -5.80 23.00
C TYR A 64 15.99 -5.30 24.01
N GLU A 65 15.94 -4.01 24.35
CA GLU A 65 16.78 -3.38 25.37
C GLU A 65 16.58 -4.04 26.74
N GLY A 66 15.33 -4.25 27.19
CA GLY A 66 15.08 -4.91 28.47
C GLY A 66 15.61 -6.35 28.54
N LEU A 67 15.63 -7.08 27.42
CA LEU A 67 16.26 -8.41 27.36
C LEU A 67 17.79 -8.33 27.36
N LEU A 68 18.38 -7.32 26.71
CA LEU A 68 19.82 -7.07 26.78
C LEU A 68 20.27 -6.71 28.19
N GLU A 69 19.49 -5.91 28.91
CA GLU A 69 19.78 -5.58 30.32
C GLU A 69 19.72 -6.83 31.22
N THR A 70 18.81 -7.76 30.93
CA THR A 70 18.62 -8.97 31.73
C THR A 70 19.64 -10.07 31.41
N PHE A 71 19.97 -10.27 30.13
CA PHE A 71 20.75 -11.42 29.63
C PHE A 71 21.96 -11.02 28.78
N GLY A 72 22.41 -9.77 28.82
CA GLY A 72 23.49 -9.27 27.96
C GLY A 72 24.81 -10.05 28.10
N ASP A 73 25.08 -10.58 29.30
CA ASP A 73 26.26 -11.42 29.59
C ASP A 73 26.09 -12.86 29.09
N ASP A 74 24.86 -13.39 29.08
CA ASP A 74 24.53 -14.71 28.52
C ASP A 74 23.92 -14.57 27.12
N ARG A 75 24.81 -14.48 26.14
CA ARG A 75 24.43 -14.33 24.72
C ARG A 75 23.55 -15.47 24.22
N ALA A 76 23.72 -16.69 24.72
CA ALA A 76 22.93 -17.83 24.27
C ALA A 76 21.49 -17.73 24.77
N MET A 77 21.33 -17.40 26.07
CA MET A 77 20.02 -17.17 26.67
C MET A 77 19.30 -15.99 26.03
N PHE A 78 20.00 -14.86 25.83
CA PHE A 78 19.46 -13.72 25.10
C PHE A 78 18.94 -14.11 23.70
N SER A 79 19.77 -14.83 22.94
CA SER A 79 19.46 -15.25 21.57
C SER A 79 18.21 -16.13 21.53
N GLN A 80 18.10 -17.08 22.45
CA GLN A 80 16.94 -17.96 22.57
C GLN A 80 15.68 -17.19 22.94
N CYS A 81 15.71 -16.45 24.05
CA CYS A 81 14.56 -15.68 24.54
C CYS A 81 14.06 -14.66 23.51
N TRP A 82 14.98 -14.00 22.79
CA TRP A 82 14.60 -13.05 21.76
C TRP A 82 13.94 -13.72 20.56
N ARG A 83 14.47 -14.86 20.07
CA ARG A 83 13.84 -15.60 18.96
C ARG A 83 12.41 -16.02 19.32
N GLU A 84 12.23 -16.60 20.51
CA GLU A 84 10.90 -17.00 20.99
C GLU A 84 9.95 -15.80 21.04
N ARG A 85 10.40 -14.68 21.60
CA ARG A 85 9.60 -13.44 21.65
C ARG A 85 9.25 -12.92 20.26
N ALA A 86 10.22 -12.84 19.35
CA ALA A 86 10.02 -12.40 17.98
C ALA A 86 9.00 -13.27 17.21
N HIS A 87 9.01 -14.59 17.41
CA HIS A 87 8.04 -15.50 16.79
C HIS A 87 6.61 -15.33 17.33
N THR A 88 6.47 -14.90 18.59
CA THR A 88 5.16 -14.61 19.20
C THR A 88 4.66 -13.19 18.98
N TRP A 89 5.50 -12.28 18.45
CA TRP A 89 5.13 -10.89 18.25
C TRP A 89 4.07 -10.74 17.17
N ARG A 90 3.00 -10.02 17.48
CA ARG A 90 1.85 -9.84 16.58
C ARG A 90 1.72 -8.38 16.16
N PHE A 91 1.45 -8.17 14.89
CA PHE A 91 1.22 -6.87 14.27
C PHE A 91 -0.22 -6.72 13.76
N ASP A 92 -1.20 -7.35 14.42
CA ASP A 92 -2.55 -7.52 13.85
C ASP A 92 -3.19 -6.19 13.41
N THR A 93 -3.17 -5.17 14.28
CA THR A 93 -3.71 -3.83 14.00
C THR A 93 -3.00 -3.17 12.82
N LEU A 94 -1.66 -3.19 12.82
CA LEU A 94 -0.86 -2.58 11.76
C LEU A 94 -1.07 -3.31 10.42
N ASN A 95 -1.05 -4.64 10.44
CA ASN A 95 -1.23 -5.46 9.25
C ASN A 95 -2.66 -5.33 8.69
N GLU A 96 -3.67 -5.13 9.52
CA GLU A 96 -5.02 -4.82 9.05
C GLU A 96 -5.07 -3.48 8.31
N LEU A 97 -4.47 -2.43 8.88
CA LEU A 97 -4.37 -1.13 8.21
C LEU A 97 -3.61 -1.23 6.88
N ILE A 98 -2.55 -2.04 6.83
CA ILE A 98 -1.78 -2.32 5.62
C ILE A 98 -2.63 -3.04 4.57
N ARG A 99 -3.38 -4.08 4.95
CA ARG A 99 -4.28 -4.81 4.04
C ARG A 99 -5.35 -3.91 3.48
N GLU A 100 -6.02 -3.12 4.33
CA GLU A 100 -6.99 -2.13 3.87
C GLU A 100 -6.38 -1.12 2.91
N HIS A 101 -5.18 -0.62 3.21
CA HIS A 101 -4.48 0.33 2.34
C HIS A 101 -4.17 -0.30 1.00
N ASN A 102 -3.59 -1.49 0.98
CA ASN A 102 -3.22 -2.19 -0.25
C ASN A 102 -4.44 -2.48 -1.14
N ALA A 103 -5.60 -2.79 -0.54
CA ALA A 103 -6.84 -3.04 -1.25
C ALA A 103 -7.48 -1.76 -1.82
N TRP A 104 -7.59 -0.71 -1.01
CA TRP A 104 -8.40 0.47 -1.36
C TRP A 104 -7.61 1.61 -1.97
N TYR A 105 -6.32 1.75 -1.66
CA TYR A 105 -5.51 2.90 -2.08
C TYR A 105 -5.54 3.16 -3.59
N PRO A 106 -5.39 2.15 -4.48
CA PRO A 106 -5.38 2.42 -5.91
C PRO A 106 -6.70 2.94 -6.45
N ILE A 107 -7.80 2.51 -5.85
CA ILE A 107 -9.15 2.92 -6.22
C ILE A 107 -9.39 4.35 -5.72
N GLU A 108 -9.11 4.59 -4.44
CA GLU A 108 -9.32 5.89 -3.79
C GLU A 108 -8.41 6.99 -4.39
N ALA A 109 -7.18 6.65 -4.77
CA ALA A 109 -6.23 7.56 -5.40
C ALA A 109 -6.38 7.64 -6.93
N ASN A 110 -7.34 6.90 -7.50
CA ASN A 110 -7.57 6.79 -8.94
C ASN A 110 -6.29 6.48 -9.72
N LEU A 111 -5.51 5.49 -9.25
CA LEU A 111 -4.26 5.12 -9.89
C LEU A 111 -4.50 4.57 -11.30
N PRO A 112 -3.67 4.96 -12.28
CA PRO A 112 -3.74 4.37 -13.60
C PRO A 112 -3.32 2.90 -13.56
N MET A 113 -4.12 2.03 -14.17
CA MET A 113 -3.80 0.62 -14.38
C MET A 113 -2.95 0.44 -15.65
N ASP A 114 -1.95 -0.43 -15.60
CA ASP A 114 -1.25 -0.93 -16.80
C ASP A 114 -2.07 -2.07 -17.41
N PRO A 115 -2.66 -1.89 -18.60
CA PRO A 115 -3.50 -2.92 -19.22
C PRO A 115 -2.72 -4.19 -19.60
N ARG A 116 -1.39 -4.13 -19.71
CA ARG A 116 -0.56 -5.29 -20.04
C ARG A 116 -0.35 -6.22 -18.84
N THR A 117 -0.20 -5.64 -17.65
CA THR A 117 0.03 -6.42 -16.42
C THR A 117 -1.23 -6.63 -15.61
N GLY A 118 -2.28 -5.84 -15.86
CA GLY A 118 -3.49 -5.80 -15.03
C GLY A 118 -3.25 -5.16 -13.66
N ASP A 119 -2.07 -4.59 -13.42
CA ASP A 119 -1.69 -4.01 -12.13
C ASP A 119 -1.71 -2.46 -12.18
N TYR A 120 -1.89 -1.84 -11.02
CA TYR A 120 -1.79 -0.38 -10.87
C TYR A 120 -0.35 0.09 -11.00
N ARG A 121 -0.16 1.26 -11.63
CA ARG A 121 1.16 1.84 -11.84
C ARG A 121 1.81 2.27 -10.52
N PRO A 122 3.14 2.17 -10.42
CA PRO A 122 3.88 2.63 -9.26
C PRO A 122 3.80 4.15 -9.09
N ILE A 123 4.01 4.60 -7.87
CA ILE A 123 4.03 6.03 -7.52
C ILE A 123 5.47 6.48 -7.43
N ARG A 124 5.85 7.43 -8.31
CA ARG A 124 7.22 8.00 -8.31
C ARG A 124 8.31 6.92 -8.31
N GLY A 125 8.09 5.83 -9.06
CA GLY A 125 9.03 4.72 -9.15
C GLY A 125 9.06 3.78 -7.93
N ALA A 126 8.08 3.85 -7.03
CA ALA A 126 7.95 2.95 -5.88
C ALA A 126 6.59 2.25 -5.87
N SER A 127 6.54 1.05 -5.30
CA SER A 127 5.25 0.38 -5.05
C SER A 127 4.39 1.23 -4.13
N TYR A 128 3.07 1.20 -4.36
CA TYR A 128 2.11 1.75 -3.42
C TYR A 128 1.80 0.79 -2.28
N ARG A 129 2.11 -0.51 -2.47
CA ARG A 129 1.83 -1.58 -1.51
C ARG A 129 2.80 -1.50 -0.34
N ARG A 130 2.26 -1.64 0.86
CA ARG A 130 3.02 -1.80 2.11
C ARG A 130 3.18 -3.28 2.41
N VAL A 131 4.29 -3.63 3.04
CA VAL A 131 4.62 -5.01 3.44
C VAL A 131 4.03 -5.30 4.81
N GLU A 132 3.28 -6.39 4.94
CA GLU A 132 2.83 -6.88 6.25
C GLU A 132 4.03 -7.34 7.08
N LEU A 133 4.05 -6.98 8.37
CA LEU A 133 5.16 -7.29 9.25
C LEU A 133 4.96 -8.62 9.97
N GLY A 134 6.06 -9.28 10.28
CA GLY A 134 6.08 -10.55 11.01
C GLY A 134 7.43 -10.80 11.67
N SER A 135 7.60 -11.99 12.22
CA SER A 135 8.82 -12.37 12.96
C SER A 135 10.10 -12.26 12.13
N ALA A 136 10.04 -12.52 10.81
CA ALA A 136 11.19 -12.34 9.92
C ALA A 136 11.67 -10.87 9.91
N TRP A 137 10.75 -9.92 9.83
CA TRP A 137 11.07 -8.48 9.89
C TRP A 137 11.66 -8.09 11.24
N VAL A 138 11.12 -8.65 12.34
CA VAL A 138 11.67 -8.43 13.69
C VAL A 138 13.11 -8.91 13.76
N LEU A 139 13.40 -10.14 13.33
CA LEU A 139 14.74 -10.73 13.42
C LEU A 139 15.76 -10.10 12.46
N GLU A 140 15.30 -9.50 11.37
CA GLU A 140 16.14 -8.73 10.45
C GLU A 140 16.64 -7.43 11.08
N HIS A 141 15.77 -6.69 11.75
CA HIS A 141 16.08 -5.37 12.32
C HIS A 141 16.52 -5.41 13.79
N PHE A 142 16.12 -6.44 14.52
CA PHE A 142 16.49 -6.73 15.89
C PHE A 142 17.08 -8.15 15.93
N PRO A 143 18.36 -8.32 15.59
CA PRO A 143 18.97 -9.63 15.46
C PRO A 143 19.14 -10.30 16.82
N PRO A 144 19.08 -11.63 16.92
CA PRO A 144 19.28 -12.37 18.17
C PRO A 144 20.76 -12.43 18.60
N THR A 145 21.58 -11.49 18.13
CA THR A 145 23.01 -11.37 18.39
C THR A 145 23.28 -9.90 18.76
N PRO A 146 23.65 -9.59 20.02
CA PRO A 146 23.78 -8.21 20.54
C PRO A 146 24.79 -7.28 19.85
N ARG A 147 25.46 -7.71 18.78
CA ARG A 147 26.58 -6.99 18.15
C ARG A 147 26.76 -7.26 16.66
N ALA A 148 25.81 -7.95 16.01
CA ALA A 148 25.77 -7.94 14.55
C ALA A 148 25.18 -6.58 14.14
N ALA A 149 25.80 -5.91 13.16
CA ALA A 149 25.38 -4.60 12.67
C ALA A 149 23.84 -4.54 12.56
N LEU A 150 23.22 -3.77 13.46
CA LEU A 150 21.79 -3.56 13.45
C LEU A 150 21.45 -2.95 12.09
N SER A 151 20.64 -3.65 11.29
CA SER A 151 20.04 -3.01 10.14
C SER A 151 18.98 -2.08 10.71
N ASP A 152 19.27 -0.79 10.75
CA ASP A 152 18.35 0.20 11.31
C ASP A 152 16.95 -0.01 10.72
N PRO A 153 15.92 -0.23 11.54
CA PRO A 153 14.56 -0.38 11.04
C PRO A 153 14.18 0.87 10.26
N PRO A 154 13.56 0.72 9.07
CA PRO A 154 13.27 1.86 8.22
C PRO A 154 12.42 2.89 8.97
N ALA A 155 12.62 4.18 8.67
CA ALA A 155 11.90 5.27 9.33
C ALA A 155 10.38 5.24 9.09
N HIS A 156 9.95 4.52 8.05
CA HIS A 156 8.59 4.39 7.58
C HIS A 156 8.23 2.92 7.37
N ALA A 157 6.94 2.61 7.43
CA ALA A 157 6.44 1.26 7.14
C ALA A 157 6.95 0.80 5.76
N PRO A 158 7.55 -0.39 5.65
CA PRO A 158 8.19 -0.84 4.42
C PRO A 158 7.20 -0.94 3.25
N ARG A 159 7.73 -0.72 2.05
CA ARG A 159 6.99 -0.89 0.79
C ARG A 159 7.47 -2.13 0.09
N GLU A 160 6.58 -2.77 -0.65
CA GLU A 160 7.00 -3.88 -1.50
C GLU A 160 8.03 -3.36 -2.51
N PRO A 161 9.14 -4.09 -2.72
CA PRO A 161 10.04 -3.76 -3.81
C PRO A 161 9.29 -3.87 -5.13
N LEU A 162 9.62 -2.98 -6.08
CA LEU A 162 9.12 -3.20 -7.43
C LEU A 162 9.66 -4.52 -7.96
N PRO A 163 8.85 -5.31 -8.69
CA PRO A 163 9.37 -6.48 -9.37
C PRO A 163 10.52 -6.01 -10.28
N ALA A 164 11.67 -6.70 -10.20
CA ALA A 164 12.75 -6.46 -11.13
C ALA A 164 12.14 -6.56 -12.54
N THR A 165 12.17 -5.46 -13.28
CA THR A 165 11.65 -5.44 -14.64
C THR A 165 12.47 -6.46 -15.41
N ALA A 166 11.89 -7.63 -15.69
CA ALA A 166 12.48 -8.63 -16.55
C ALA A 166 12.85 -7.90 -17.84
N GLY A 167 14.17 -7.80 -18.09
CA GLY A 167 14.72 -6.93 -19.11
C GLY A 167 13.97 -7.11 -20.41
N VAL A 168 13.41 -6.01 -20.91
CA VAL A 168 13.01 -5.93 -22.31
C VAL A 168 14.30 -6.09 -23.10
N ARG A 169 14.61 -7.33 -23.50
CA ARG A 169 15.58 -7.57 -24.56
C ARG A 169 14.97 -6.92 -25.80
N ARG A 170 15.48 -5.74 -26.15
CA ARG A 170 15.29 -5.20 -27.49
C ARG A 170 15.99 -6.17 -28.44
N ALA A 171 15.19 -6.87 -29.24
CA ALA A 171 15.67 -7.55 -30.44
C ALA A 171 16.03 -6.51 -31.50
#